data_AF-A0A8T2KCN1-F1
#
_entry.id   AF-A0A8T2KCN1-F1
#
_cell.length_a   1.000
_cell.length_b   1.000
_cell.length_c   1.000
_cell.angle_alpha   90.00
_cell.angle_beta   90.00
_cell.angle_gamma   90.00
#
_symmetry.space_group_name_H-M   'P 1'
#
loop_
_entity.id
_entity.type
_entity.pdbx_description
1 polymer ?
#
loop_
_entity_poly.entity_id
_entity_poly.type
_entity_poly.pdbx_seq_one_letter_code
_entity_poly.pdbx_strand_id
1 'polypeptide(L)'
;MKDATVNALKCNGWEVRDSHLYTMTCNPVKSRVHYCLETGRNPIHSDIFKYGTESMEAWKPIASSGMRAESMYTPFGIYGDINVALWPIQQGILHLCGFQVLEPQVSYCIAHTPPEKLTQIMEACEARLSKIWEERNNEL
;
A
#
# COMPACT_ATOMS: atom_id res chain seq x y z
N MET A 1 6.37 1.13 -12.84
CA MET A 1 5.67 0.02 -12.15
C MET A 1 4.21 -0.05 -12.52
N LYS A 2 3.38 0.94 -12.16
CA LYS A 2 1.93 0.88 -12.38
C LYS A 2 1.51 0.66 -13.85
N ASP A 3 2.04 1.44 -14.79
CA ASP A 3 1.66 1.28 -16.21
C ASP A 3 2.14 -0.06 -16.79
N ALA A 4 3.33 -0.52 -16.38
CA ALA A 4 3.85 -1.83 -16.75
C ALA A 4 2.95 -2.96 -16.23
N THR A 5 2.50 -2.88 -14.98
CA THR A 5 1.54 -3.82 -14.38
C THR A 5 0.21 -3.85 -15.15
N VAL A 6 -0.34 -2.67 -15.48
CA VAL A 6 -1.59 -2.58 -16.25
C VAL A 6 -1.42 -3.21 -17.63
N ASN A 7 -0.30 -2.96 -18.31
CA ASN A 7 -0.02 -3.55 -19.61
C ASN A 7 0.15 -5.07 -19.52
N ALA A 8 0.91 -5.55 -18.54
CA ALA A 8 1.13 -6.99 -18.33
C ALA A 8 -0.20 -7.72 -18.06
N LEU A 9 -1.08 -7.17 -17.22
CA LEU A 9 -2.39 -7.76 -16.94
C LEU A 9 -3.30 -7.74 -18.18
N LYS A 10 -3.31 -6.66 -18.95
CA LYS A 10 -4.08 -6.58 -20.21
C LYS A 10 -3.59 -7.59 -21.26
N CYS A 11 -2.27 -7.75 -21.40
CA CYS A 11 -1.69 -8.74 -22.32
C CYS A 11 -2.05 -10.18 -21.92
N ASN A 12 -2.25 -10.45 -20.63
CA ASN A 12 -2.75 -11.72 -20.12
C ASN A 12 -4.28 -11.87 -20.22
N GLY A 13 -4.98 -10.93 -20.89
CA GLY A 13 -6.42 -11.00 -21.15
C GLY A 13 -7.32 -10.51 -20.01
N TRP A 14 -6.76 -9.83 -19.00
CA TRP A 14 -7.53 -9.33 -17.84
C TRP A 14 -8.14 -7.94 -18.10
N GLU A 15 -9.37 -7.74 -17.61
CA GLU A 15 -9.95 -6.41 -17.49
C GLU A 15 -9.31 -5.68 -16.30
N VAL A 16 -8.64 -4.55 -16.56
CA VAL A 16 -7.93 -3.79 -15.53
C VAL A 16 -8.66 -2.47 -15.28
N ARG A 17 -9.08 -2.24 -14.03
CA ARG A 17 -9.68 -0.97 -13.60
C ARG A 17 -8.69 -0.14 -12.78
N ASP A 18 -8.50 1.08 -13.28
CA ASP A 18 -7.72 2.18 -12.72
C ASP A 18 -8.36 2.87 -11.50
N SER A 19 -7.71 3.04 -10.35
CA SER A 19 -8.14 4.01 -9.31
C SER A 19 -6.98 4.90 -8.85
N HIS A 20 -6.67 5.92 -9.66
CA HIS A 20 -5.65 6.93 -9.38
C HIS A 20 -6.14 7.99 -8.37
N LEU A 21 -5.93 7.73 -7.08
CA LEU A 21 -6.46 8.59 -6.00
C LEU A 21 -6.12 10.09 -6.12
N TYR A 22 -4.91 10.42 -6.59
CA TYR A 22 -4.49 11.82 -6.76
C TYR A 22 -5.20 12.53 -7.92
N THR A 23 -5.43 11.84 -9.05
CA THR A 23 -6.14 12.44 -10.18
C THR A 23 -7.65 12.46 -9.95
N MET A 24 -8.15 11.52 -9.14
CA MET A 24 -9.54 11.47 -8.71
C MET A 24 -9.90 12.54 -7.66
N THR A 25 -8.93 13.31 -7.16
CA THR A 25 -9.12 14.25 -6.04
C THR A 25 -9.83 13.58 -4.85
N CYS A 26 -9.42 12.34 -4.54
CA CYS A 26 -10.02 11.58 -3.44
C CYS A 26 -9.74 12.30 -2.11
N ASN A 27 -10.79 12.51 -1.30
CA ASN A 27 -10.64 13.11 0.03
C ASN A 27 -10.24 12.02 1.04
N PRO A 28 -9.00 12.02 1.57
CA PRO A 28 -8.55 10.99 2.50
C PRO A 28 -9.11 11.20 3.92
N VAL A 29 -9.75 12.35 4.18
CA VAL A 29 -10.23 12.70 5.52
C VAL A 29 -11.64 12.19 5.71
N LYS A 30 -11.74 11.10 6.49
CA LYS A 30 -13.03 10.65 7.02
C LYS A 30 -13.68 11.81 7.78
N SER A 31 -14.82 12.25 7.27
CA SER A 31 -15.54 13.42 7.77
C SER A 31 -17.03 13.17 7.68
N ARG A 32 -17.81 13.94 8.46
CA ARG A 32 -19.27 13.79 8.55
C ARG A 32 -19.99 13.87 7.20
N VAL A 33 -19.43 14.59 6.24
CA VAL A 33 -19.99 14.72 4.87
C VAL A 33 -20.10 13.38 4.13
N HIS A 34 -19.34 12.36 4.53
CA HIS A 34 -19.44 11.01 3.97
C HIS A 34 -20.63 10.20 4.52
N TYR A 35 -21.20 10.63 5.64
CA TYR A 35 -22.32 9.97 6.32
C TYR A 35 -23.64 10.72 6.15
N CYS A 36 -23.57 12.04 5.99
CA CYS A 36 -24.74 12.90 5.92
C CYS A 36 -25.19 13.06 4.47
N LEU A 37 -26.00 12.12 3.98
CA LEU A 37 -26.80 12.32 2.77
C LEU A 37 -27.92 13.34 3.10
N GLU A 38 -27.89 14.51 2.43
CA GLU A 38 -28.93 15.55 2.19
C GLU A 38 -30.00 15.92 3.26
N THR A 39 -30.04 15.27 4.41
CA THR A 39 -31.21 15.31 5.31
C THR A 39 -31.12 16.39 6.39
N GLY A 40 -30.07 17.22 6.40
CA GLY A 40 -29.97 18.40 7.27
C GLY A 40 -30.08 18.11 8.78
N ARG A 41 -30.12 16.84 9.21
CA ARG A 41 -30.21 16.47 10.62
C ARG A 41 -28.80 16.40 11.18
N ASN A 42 -28.50 17.37 12.04
CA ASN A 42 -27.30 17.38 12.84
C ASN A 42 -27.47 16.33 13.95
N PRO A 43 -26.74 15.19 13.97
CA PRO A 43 -26.84 14.26 15.07
C PRO A 43 -26.25 14.92 16.32
N ILE A 44 -27.09 14.94 17.36
CA ILE A 44 -26.83 15.40 18.72
C ILE A 44 -25.48 14.83 19.20
N HIS A 45 -24.62 15.70 19.75
CA HIS A 45 -23.20 15.52 20.12
C HIS A 45 -22.15 15.69 19.00
N SER A 46 -21.67 16.93 18.85
CA SER A 46 -20.45 17.29 18.10
C SER A 46 -19.16 16.79 18.75
N ASP A 47 -19.16 16.62 20.08
CA ASP A 47 -17.92 16.62 20.87
C ASP A 47 -17.31 15.23 21.12
N ILE A 48 -17.93 14.17 20.62
CA ILE A 48 -17.55 12.77 20.92
C ILE A 48 -16.65 12.17 19.83
N PHE A 49 -16.69 12.68 18.60
CA PHE A 49 -15.93 12.11 17.49
C PHE A 49 -14.58 12.83 17.30
N LYS A 50 -13.55 12.38 18.02
CA LYS A 50 -12.15 12.81 17.83
C LYS A 50 -11.37 11.68 17.15
N TYR A 51 -11.03 11.85 15.87
CA TYR A 51 -10.05 10.98 15.21
C TYR A 51 -8.66 11.57 15.51
N GLY A 52 -7.85 10.85 16.29
CA GLY A 52 -6.66 11.39 16.95
C GLY A 52 -5.57 11.88 16.00
N THR A 53 -5.06 13.09 16.28
CA THR A 53 -3.84 13.71 15.73
C THR A 53 -2.57 12.88 15.96
N GLU A 54 -2.63 11.91 16.88
CA GLU A 54 -1.51 11.05 17.29
C GLU A 54 -1.04 10.10 16.19
N SER A 55 -1.87 9.84 15.17
CA SER A 55 -1.49 8.95 14.05
C SER A 55 -0.46 9.55 13.09
N MET A 56 -0.32 10.89 13.04
CA MET A 56 0.55 11.58 12.07
C MET A 56 2.00 11.75 12.57
N GLU A 57 2.26 11.68 13.87
CA GLU A 57 3.61 11.85 14.45
C GLU A 57 4.52 10.66 14.10
N ALA A 58 3.98 9.44 14.01
CA ALA A 58 4.72 8.23 13.65
C ALA A 58 5.24 8.23 12.19
N TRP A 59 4.64 9.04 11.31
CA TRP A 59 4.98 9.08 9.88
C TRP A 59 6.10 10.07 9.53
N LYS A 60 6.33 11.08 10.38
CA LYS A 60 7.34 12.13 10.15
C LYS A 60 8.78 11.59 10.03
N PRO A 61 9.26 10.65 10.86
CA PRO A 61 10.63 10.14 10.73
C PRO A 61 10.83 9.19 9.54
N ILE A 62 9.76 8.58 9.01
CA ILE A 62 9.84 7.60 7.92
C ILE A 62 10.00 8.28 6.55
N ALA A 63 9.45 9.48 6.37
CA ALA A 63 9.49 10.20 5.10
C ALA A 63 10.81 10.97 4.83
N SER A 64 11.59 11.29 5.87
CA SER A 64 12.78 12.15 5.75
C SER A 64 14.10 11.41 5.47
N SER A 65 14.16 10.10 5.68
CA SER A 65 15.32 9.30 5.31
C SER A 65 15.18 8.79 3.88
N GLY A 66 15.82 9.49 2.95
CA GLY A 66 15.86 9.14 1.52
C GLY A 66 16.65 7.87 1.19
N MET A 67 17.06 7.09 2.19
CA MET A 67 17.77 5.83 2.00
C MET A 67 16.99 4.72 2.69
N ARG A 68 16.42 3.84 1.88
CA ARG A 68 15.70 2.64 2.30
C ARG A 68 16.39 1.45 1.65
N ALA A 69 17.64 1.24 2.02
CA ALA A 69 18.38 0.06 1.63
C ALA A 69 17.79 -1.16 2.33
N GLU A 70 17.86 -2.32 1.67
CA GLU A 70 17.36 -3.59 2.21
C GLU A 70 17.96 -3.91 3.59
N SER A 71 19.25 -3.58 3.80
CA SER A 71 19.95 -3.77 5.08
C SER A 71 19.32 -3.01 6.25
N MET A 72 18.57 -1.95 5.99
CA MET A 72 17.92 -1.13 7.01
C MET A 72 16.61 -1.76 7.52
N TYR A 73 16.05 -2.70 6.77
CA TYR A 73 14.81 -3.43 7.06
C TYR A 73 15.05 -4.88 7.49
N THR A 74 16.19 -5.12 8.13
CA THR A 74 16.51 -6.41 8.76
C THR A 74 16.10 -6.38 10.24
N PRO A 75 15.99 -7.53 10.93
CA PRO A 75 15.73 -7.55 12.37
C PRO A 75 16.70 -6.72 13.22
N PHE A 76 17.91 -6.47 12.70
CA PHE A 76 18.96 -5.64 13.30
C PHE A 76 19.11 -4.27 12.63
N GLY A 77 18.32 -3.98 11.61
CA GLY A 77 18.35 -2.73 10.86
C GLY A 77 17.67 -1.60 11.62
N ILE A 78 17.96 -0.35 11.25
CA ILE A 78 17.45 0.82 11.97
C ILE A 78 15.91 0.94 11.94
N TYR A 79 15.25 0.34 10.94
CA TYR A 79 13.79 0.33 10.82
C TYR A 79 13.16 -0.96 11.35
N GLY A 80 13.98 -1.94 11.77
CA GLY A 80 13.53 -3.27 12.13
C GLY A 80 13.07 -4.10 10.93
N ASP A 81 12.59 -5.31 11.20
CA ASP A 81 12.10 -6.23 10.18
C ASP A 81 10.91 -5.63 9.40
N ILE A 82 11.01 -5.64 8.07
CA ILE A 82 9.94 -5.20 7.16
C ILE A 82 8.60 -5.88 7.46
N ASN A 83 8.60 -7.14 7.90
CA ASN A 83 7.40 -7.90 8.19
C ASN A 83 6.59 -7.29 9.34
N VAL A 84 7.26 -6.69 10.33
CA VAL A 84 6.60 -5.98 11.44
C VAL A 84 5.89 -4.73 10.92
N ALA A 85 6.49 -4.02 9.98
CA ALA A 85 5.88 -2.83 9.37
C ALA A 85 4.71 -3.18 8.44
N LEU A 86 4.76 -4.33 7.76
CA LEU A 86 3.70 -4.78 6.84
C LEU A 86 2.52 -5.43 7.57
N TRP A 87 2.74 -5.94 8.77
CA TRP A 87 1.72 -6.67 9.55
C TRP A 87 0.39 -5.91 9.73
N PRO A 88 0.35 -4.62 10.13
CA PRO A 88 -0.92 -3.90 10.32
C PRO A 88 -1.74 -3.76 9.03
N ILE A 89 -1.09 -3.74 7.86
CA ILE A 89 -1.76 -3.62 6.57
C ILE A 89 -2.24 -5.01 6.12
N GLN A 90 -1.33 -5.98 6.11
CA GLN A 90 -1.60 -7.34 5.64
C GLN A 90 -2.64 -8.02 6.52
N GLN A 91 -2.45 -8.02 7.83
CA GLN A 91 -3.35 -8.72 8.75
C GLN A 91 -4.47 -7.80 9.25
N GLY A 92 -4.12 -6.57 9.62
CA GLY A 92 -5.07 -5.64 10.24
C GLY A 92 -6.10 -5.04 9.29
N ILE A 93 -5.82 -4.99 7.98
CA ILE A 93 -6.76 -4.44 6.98
C ILE A 93 -7.18 -5.51 5.98
N LEU A 94 -6.24 -6.13 5.28
CA LEU A 94 -6.57 -7.06 4.19
C LEU A 94 -7.15 -8.37 4.73
N HIS A 95 -6.43 -9.05 5.60
CA HIS A 95 -6.88 -10.33 6.15
C HIS A 95 -8.15 -10.17 7.00
N LEU A 96 -8.26 -9.09 7.79
CA LEU A 96 -9.47 -8.77 8.54
C LEU A 96 -10.72 -8.66 7.63
N CYS A 97 -10.57 -8.16 6.41
CA CYS A 97 -11.66 -8.07 5.43
C CYS A 97 -11.90 -9.39 4.66
N GLY A 98 -11.19 -10.47 4.99
CA GLY A 98 -11.31 -11.78 4.34
C GLY A 98 -10.49 -11.93 3.05
N PHE A 99 -9.56 -11.01 2.77
CA PHE A 99 -8.69 -11.15 1.61
C PHE A 99 -7.62 -12.23 1.82
N GLN A 100 -7.33 -12.94 0.74
CA GLN A 100 -6.16 -13.81 0.63
C GLN A 100 -4.93 -12.94 0.38
N VAL A 101 -4.01 -12.91 1.35
CA VAL A 101 -2.81 -12.05 1.30
C VAL A 101 -1.66 -12.83 0.66
N LEU A 102 -1.24 -12.36 -0.52
CA LEU A 102 -0.07 -12.87 -1.23
C LEU A 102 1.22 -12.24 -0.69
N GLU A 103 2.36 -12.84 -1.07
CA GLU A 103 3.68 -12.32 -0.68
C GLU A 103 3.88 -10.88 -1.19
N PRO A 104 4.31 -9.93 -0.34
CA PRO A 104 4.44 -8.54 -0.74
C PRO A 104 5.60 -8.36 -1.74
N GLN A 105 5.34 -7.69 -2.87
CA GLN A 105 6.41 -7.27 -3.79
C GLN A 105 7.07 -5.99 -3.23
N VAL A 106 8.22 -6.14 -2.56
CA VAL A 106 8.98 -5.00 -2.00
C VAL A 106 10.22 -4.72 -2.85
N SER A 107 10.38 -3.47 -3.26
CA SER A 107 11.57 -3.02 -4.01
C SER A 107 12.26 -1.90 -3.25
N TYR A 108 13.41 -2.22 -2.65
CA TYR A 108 14.20 -1.31 -1.84
C TYR A 108 15.01 -0.34 -2.70
N CYS A 109 15.17 0.90 -2.21
CA CYS A 109 16.07 1.90 -2.77
C CYS A 109 15.99 2.13 -4.30
N ILE A 110 14.78 2.15 -4.86
CA ILE A 110 14.56 2.31 -6.33
C ILE A 110 15.27 3.56 -6.87
N ALA A 111 15.27 4.68 -6.14
CA ALA A 111 15.88 5.94 -6.58
C ALA A 111 17.41 5.87 -6.79
N HIS A 112 18.10 4.93 -6.15
CA HIS A 112 19.55 4.74 -6.26
C HIS A 112 19.93 3.43 -6.95
N THR A 113 18.96 2.71 -7.50
CA THR A 113 19.19 1.47 -8.22
C THR A 113 19.65 1.80 -9.64
N PRO A 114 20.72 1.17 -10.16
CA PRO A 114 21.16 1.40 -11.54
C PRO A 114 20.08 0.98 -12.54
N PRO A 115 20.02 1.60 -13.73
CA PRO A 115 18.95 1.38 -14.69
C PRO A 115 18.82 -0.09 -15.12
N GLU A 116 19.92 -0.82 -15.24
CA GLU A 116 19.91 -2.25 -15.57
C GLU A 116 19.15 -3.09 -14.52
N LYS A 117 19.38 -2.80 -13.23
CA LYS A 117 18.73 -3.50 -12.13
C LYS A 117 17.27 -3.07 -11.98
N LEU A 118 16.92 -1.84 -12.35
CA LEU A 118 15.52 -1.41 -12.44
C LEU A 118 14.75 -2.20 -13.49
N THR A 119 15.34 -2.43 -14.67
CA THR A 119 14.73 -3.27 -15.71
C THR A 119 14.53 -4.69 -15.23
N GLN A 120 15.51 -5.29 -14.54
CA GLN A 120 15.37 -6.62 -13.95
C GLN A 120 14.25 -6.69 -12.91
N ILE A 121 14.10 -5.67 -12.06
CA ILE A 121 12.99 -5.60 -11.09
C ILE A 121 11.64 -5.50 -11.79
N MET A 122 11.57 -4.75 -12.91
CA MET A 122 10.36 -4.65 -13.73
C MET A 122 10.02 -5.99 -14.39
N GLU A 123 10.99 -6.65 -15.01
CA GLU A 123 10.81 -7.96 -15.64
C GLU A 123 10.41 -9.04 -14.62
N ALA A 124 11.03 -9.06 -13.44
CA ALA A 124 10.66 -9.97 -12.36
C ALA A 124 9.23 -9.73 -11.87
N CYS A 125 8.80 -8.47 -11.78
CA CYS A 125 7.43 -8.10 -11.44
C CYS A 125 6.44 -8.59 -12.51
N GLU A 126 6.74 -8.38 -13.79
CA GLU A 126 5.91 -8.84 -14.91
C GLU A 126 5.81 -10.37 -14.98
N ALA A 127 6.94 -11.06 -14.79
CA ALA A 127 6.98 -12.52 -14.74
C ALA A 127 6.12 -13.06 -13.59
N ARG A 128 6.18 -12.41 -12.42
CA ARG A 128 5.34 -12.76 -11.28
C ARG A 128 3.85 -12.52 -11.56
N LEU A 129 3.49 -11.38 -12.14
CA LEU A 129 2.09 -11.05 -12.48
C LEU A 129 1.45 -12.07 -13.43
N SER A 130 2.23 -12.70 -14.31
CA SER A 130 1.72 -13.75 -15.19
C SER A 130 1.25 -15.01 -14.45
N LYS A 131 1.80 -15.28 -13.26
CA LYS A 131 1.53 -16.49 -12.45
C LYS A 131 0.82 -16.19 -11.13
N ILE A 132 0.36 -14.95 -10.93
CA ILE A 132 -0.14 -14.48 -9.63
C ILE A 132 -1.35 -15.27 -9.12
N TRP A 133 -2.15 -15.87 -10.01
CA TRP A 133 -3.32 -16.68 -9.64
C TRP A 133 -2.98 -18.10 -9.17
N GLU A 134 -1.76 -18.56 -9.45
CA GLU A 134 -1.25 -19.87 -9.02
C GLU A 134 -0.47 -19.77 -7.70
N GLU A 135 -0.21 -18.54 -7.21
CA GLU A 135 0.50 -18.31 -5.96
C GLU A 135 -0.33 -18.83 -4.77
N ARG A 136 0.34 -19.57 -3.87
CA ARG A 136 -0.27 -19.99 -2.60
C ARG A 136 -0.21 -18.83 -1.61
N ASN A 137 -1.24 -18.73 -0.78
CA ASN A 137 -1.32 -17.74 0.29
C ASN A 137 -0.10 -17.80 1.20
N ASN A 138 0.30 -16.64 1.71
CA ASN A 138 1.30 -16.56 2.75
C ASN A 138 0.65 -17.04 4.06
N GLU A 139 0.78 -18.34 4.36
CA GLU A 139 0.40 -18.92 5.65
C GLU A 139 1.43 -18.45 6.69
N LEU A 140 1.17 -17.28 7.29
CA LEU A 140 1.85 -16.79 8.48
C LEU A 140 1.17 -17.33 9.74
#